data_AF-A0A292ZIX8-F1
#
_entry.id   AF-A0A292ZIX8-F1
#
_cell.length_a   1.000
_cell.length_b   1.000
_cell.length_c   1.000
_cell.angle_alpha   90.00
_cell.angle_beta   90.00
_cell.angle_gamma   90.00
#
_symmetry.space_group_name_H-M   'P 1'
#
loop_
_entity.id
_entity.type
_entity.pdbx_description
1 polymer ?
#
loop_
_entity_poly.entity_id
_entity_poly.type
_entity_poly.pdbx_seq_one_letter_code
_entity_poly.pdbx_strand_id
1 'polypeptide(L)'
;MAGLEAIAPTGETVIDYDQRNLALYAALLEAHDAAVDWRTAAADVMGLDPSDPASEPCWRSHLKRAQWIVGEGMAAALVGFGKGTPLARS
;
A
#
# COMPACT_ATOMS: atom_id res chain seq x y z
N MET A 1 14.18 -3.12 7.58
CA MET A 1 12.92 -2.95 6.84
C MET A 1 11.86 -2.60 7.87
N ALA A 2 11.27 -1.40 7.81
CA ALA A 2 10.19 -1.05 8.73
C ALA A 2 9.07 -2.10 8.55
N GLY A 3 8.57 -2.64 9.67
CA GLY A 3 7.54 -3.66 9.65
C GLY A 3 6.32 -3.16 8.89
N LEU A 4 5.79 -4.01 8.01
CA LEU A 4 4.52 -3.76 7.37
C LEU A 4 3.44 -3.71 8.44
N GLU A 5 2.69 -2.61 8.50
CA GLU A 5 1.53 -2.53 9.39
C GLU A 5 0.49 -3.57 8.98
N ALA A 6 -0.28 -4.08 9.95
CA ALA A 6 -1.25 -5.15 9.68
C ALA A 6 -2.36 -4.72 8.69
N ILE A 7 -2.68 -3.43 8.63
CA ILE A 7 -3.70 -2.85 7.75
C ILE A 7 -3.19 -1.51 7.22
N ALA A 8 -3.39 -1.27 5.93
CA ALA A 8 -3.06 0.02 5.30
C ALA A 8 -4.00 1.14 5.78
N PRO A 9 -3.54 2.40 5.81
CA PRO A 9 -4.37 3.53 6.20
C PRO A 9 -5.57 3.70 5.26
N THR A 10 -6.63 4.28 5.80
CA THR A 10 -7.86 4.62 5.06
C THR A 10 -8.12 6.12 5.14
N GLY A 11 -9.04 6.62 4.30
CA GLY A 11 -9.38 8.04 4.23
C GLY A 11 -8.62 8.79 3.13
N GLU A 12 -8.90 10.09 3.02
CA GLU A 12 -8.49 10.91 1.87
C GLU A 12 -7.16 11.66 2.07
N THR A 13 -6.52 11.47 3.22
CA THR A 13 -5.24 12.11 3.55
C THR A 13 -4.08 11.20 3.20
N VAL A 14 -3.11 11.71 2.45
CA VAL A 14 -1.81 11.04 2.26
C VAL A 14 -0.91 11.33 3.44
N ILE A 15 -0.31 10.28 4.00
CA ILE A 15 0.55 10.37 5.19
C ILE A 15 1.94 9.77 4.92
N ASP A 16 2.88 9.95 5.85
CA ASP A 16 4.26 9.42 5.79
C ASP A 16 4.32 7.92 5.49
N TYR A 17 3.28 7.18 5.89
CA TYR A 17 3.15 5.76 5.58
C TYR A 17 3.08 5.52 4.07
N ASP A 18 2.29 6.29 3.32
CA ASP A 18 2.10 6.08 1.89
C ASP A 18 3.39 6.32 1.12
N GLN A 19 4.14 7.38 1.48
CA GLN A 19 5.42 7.70 0.85
C GLN A 19 6.44 6.57 1.03
N ARG A 20 6.51 6.00 2.24
CA ARG A 20 7.43 4.89 2.54
C ARG A 20 7.05 3.59 1.84
N ASN A 21 5.79 3.42 1.47
CA ASN A 21 5.26 2.21 0.85
C ASN A 21 5.03 2.33 -0.66
N LEU A 22 5.48 3.40 -1.33
CA LEU A 22 5.28 3.58 -2.78
C LEU A 22 5.81 2.41 -3.63
N ALA A 23 6.97 1.86 -3.28
CA ALA A 23 7.53 0.71 -3.99
C ALA A 23 6.66 -0.55 -3.83
N LEU A 24 6.12 -0.77 -2.62
CA LEU A 24 5.18 -1.85 -2.37
C LEU A 24 3.88 -1.65 -3.15
N TYR A 25 3.33 -0.43 -3.16
CA TYR A 25 2.12 -0.11 -3.93
C TYR A 25 2.31 -0.37 -5.42
N ALA A 26 3.44 0.04 -6.00
CA ALA A 26 3.75 -0.23 -7.39
C ALA A 26 3.77 -1.74 -7.71
N ALA A 27 4.45 -2.54 -6.87
CA ALA A 27 4.52 -3.99 -7.06
C ALA A 27 3.15 -4.68 -6.89
N LEU A 28 2.31 -4.21 -5.96
CA LEU A 28 0.95 -4.73 -5.79
C LEU A 28 0.04 -4.40 -6.97
N LEU A 29 0.16 -3.19 -7.54
CA LEU A 29 -0.57 -2.79 -8.73
C LEU A 29 -0.15 -3.62 -9.95
N GLU A 30 1.16 -3.83 -10.14
CA GLU A 30 1.67 -4.69 -11.21
C GLU A 30 1.16 -6.14 -11.08
N ALA A 31 1.23 -6.72 -9.88
CA ALA A 31 0.70 -8.06 -9.63
C ALA A 31 -0.81 -8.14 -9.87
N HIS A 32 -1.57 -7.11 -9.49
CA HIS A 32 -3.00 -7.03 -9.75
C HIS A 32 -3.33 -6.94 -11.24
N ASP A 33 -2.63 -6.08 -11.99
CA ASP A 33 -2.82 -5.91 -13.44
C ASP A 33 -2.43 -7.17 -14.22
N ALA A 34 -1.45 -7.93 -13.72
CA ALA A 34 -1.07 -9.24 -14.24
C ALA A 34 -2.01 -10.38 -13.79
N ALA A 35 -3.09 -10.08 -13.06
CA ALA A 35 -4.06 -11.04 -12.51
C ALA A 35 -3.41 -12.16 -11.68
N VAL A 36 -2.33 -11.85 -10.96
CA VAL A 36 -1.65 -12.78 -10.04
C VAL A 36 -2.59 -13.13 -8.89
N ASP A 37 -2.65 -14.41 -8.51
CA ASP A 37 -3.44 -14.85 -7.36
C ASP A 37 -2.99 -14.12 -6.10
N TRP A 38 -3.94 -13.68 -5.29
CA TRP A 38 -3.65 -12.87 -4.11
C TRP A 38 -2.70 -13.57 -3.14
N ARG A 39 -2.70 -14.91 -3.07
CA ARG A 39 -1.80 -15.67 -2.20
C ARG A 39 -0.36 -15.56 -2.66
N THR A 40 -0.14 -15.66 -3.97
CA THR A 40 1.18 -15.47 -4.59
C THR A 40 1.64 -14.04 -4.39
N ALA A 41 0.79 -13.05 -4.65
CA ALA A 41 1.13 -11.65 -4.41
C ALA A 41 1.42 -11.36 -2.92
N ALA A 42 0.62 -11.89 -1.99
CA ALA A 42 0.84 -11.71 -0.56
C ALA A 42 2.17 -12.33 -0.10
N ALA A 43 2.52 -13.53 -0.59
CA ALA A 43 3.78 -14.19 -0.27
C ALA A 43 4.99 -13.49 -0.91
N ASP A 44 4.95 -13.28 -2.23
CA ASP A 44 6.13 -12.85 -3.00
C ASP A 44 6.37 -11.34 -2.90
N VAL A 45 5.30 -10.53 -2.79
CA VAL A 45 5.41 -9.06 -2.74
C VAL A 45 5.44 -8.54 -1.31
N MET A 46 4.65 -9.14 -0.40
CA MET A 46 4.49 -8.64 0.98
C MET A 46 5.19 -9.51 2.03
N GLY A 47 5.68 -10.70 1.66
CA GLY A 47 6.29 -11.64 2.61
C GLY A 47 5.30 -12.22 3.62
N LEU A 48 4.00 -12.23 3.31
CA LEU A 48 2.95 -12.76 4.16
C LEU A 48 2.80 -14.27 4.00
N ASP A 49 2.36 -14.96 5.05
CA ASP A 49 1.94 -16.36 4.95
C ASP A 49 0.47 -16.44 4.51
N PRO A 50 0.15 -16.94 3.29
CA PRO A 50 -1.23 -16.97 2.80
C PRO A 50 -2.17 -17.91 3.58
N SER A 51 -1.63 -18.76 4.46
CA SER A 51 -2.42 -19.61 5.36
C SER A 51 -2.89 -18.88 6.63
N ASP A 52 -2.26 -17.74 6.96
CA ASP A 52 -2.71 -16.89 8.07
C ASP A 52 -4.01 -16.14 7.68
N PRO A 53 -5.09 -16.25 8.47
CA PRO A 53 -6.33 -15.50 8.23
C PRO A 53 -6.17 -13.98 8.11
N ALA A 54 -5.12 -13.40 8.71
CA ALA A 54 -4.84 -11.96 8.64
C ALA A 54 -4.19 -11.52 7.31
N SER A 55 -3.65 -12.46 6.52
CA SER A 55 -2.91 -12.14 5.30
C SER A 55 -3.78 -11.60 4.18
N GLU A 56 -4.96 -12.18 3.94
CA GLU A 56 -5.86 -11.67 2.89
C GLU A 56 -6.38 -10.25 3.21
N PRO A 57 -6.87 -9.94 4.44
CA PRO A 57 -7.21 -8.57 4.82
C PRO A 57 -6.04 -7.58 4.70
N CYS A 58 -4.84 -8.00 5.12
CA CYS A 58 -3.64 -7.19 5.00
C CYS A 58 -3.36 -6.86 3.53
N TRP A 59 -3.19 -7.87 2.68
CA TRP A 59 -3.00 -7.70 1.23
C TRP A 59 -4.05 -6.81 0.59
N ARG A 60 -5.33 -7.09 0.86
CA ARG A 60 -6.45 -6.35 0.26
C ARG A 60 -6.46 -4.89 0.68
N SER A 61 -6.15 -4.58 1.94
CA SER A 61 -6.10 -3.19 2.41
C SER A 61 -4.99 -2.38 1.72
N HIS A 62 -3.82 -2.99 1.53
CA HIS A 62 -2.68 -2.35 0.86
C HIS A 62 -2.92 -2.19 -0.64
N LEU A 63 -3.50 -3.19 -1.30
CA LEU A 63 -3.89 -3.07 -2.71
C LEU A 63 -4.94 -1.95 -2.90
N LYS A 64 -5.96 -1.91 -2.04
CA LYS A 64 -6.98 -0.84 -2.08
C LYS A 64 -6.35 0.54 -1.88
N ARG A 65 -5.40 0.66 -0.95
CA ARG A 65 -4.71 1.92 -0.70
C ARG A 65 -3.83 2.33 -1.89
N ALA A 66 -3.12 1.37 -2.50
CA ALA A 66 -2.34 1.59 -3.71
C ALA A 66 -3.21 2.11 -4.88
N GLN A 67 -4.37 1.47 -5.12
CA GLN A 67 -5.34 1.88 -6.14
C GLN A 67 -5.86 3.30 -5.88
N TRP A 68 -6.15 3.64 -4.62
CA TRP A 68 -6.59 4.97 -4.26
C TRP A 68 -5.50 6.02 -4.52
N ILE A 69 -4.23 5.75 -4.13
CA ILE A 69 -3.10 6.67 -4.36
C ILE A 69 -2.92 7.00 -5.84
N VAL A 70 -3.05 6.02 -6.74
CA VAL A 70 -2.90 6.26 -8.19
C VAL A 70 -4.17 6.78 -8.87
N GLY A 71 -5.32 6.71 -8.19
CA GLY A 71 -6.61 7.20 -8.64
C GLY A 71 -7.00 8.51 -7.97
N GLU A 72 -8.07 8.48 -7.18
CA GLU A 72 -8.66 9.65 -6.51
C GLU A 72 -7.68 10.39 -5.58
N GLY A 73 -6.74 9.67 -4.98
CA GLY A 73 -5.73 10.20 -4.07
C GLY A 73 -4.54 10.88 -4.75
N MET A 74 -4.44 10.82 -6.09
CA MET A 74 -3.27 11.34 -6.83
C MET A 74 -3.02 12.83 -6.56
N ALA A 75 -4.07 13.65 -6.51
CA ALA A 75 -3.92 15.08 -6.24
C ALA A 75 -3.34 15.34 -4.84
N ALA A 76 -3.82 14.60 -3.83
CA ALA A 76 -3.28 14.66 -2.47
C ALA A 76 -1.84 14.15 -2.40
N ALA A 77 -1.51 13.09 -3.13
CA ALA A 77 -0.16 12.52 -3.21
C ALA A 77 0.84 13.50 -3.82
N LEU A 78 0.49 14.19 -4.91
CA LEU A 78 1.35 15.21 -5.53
C LEU A 78 1.63 16.38 -4.58
N VAL A 79 0.64 16.81 -3.81
CA VAL A 79 0.81 17.87 -2.80
C VAL A 79 1.65 17.38 -1.62
N GLY A 80 1.41 16.15 -1.14
CA GLY A 80 2.11 15.56 0.00
C GLY A 80 3.58 15.26 -0.30
N PHE A 81 3.87 14.61 -1.43
CA PHE A 81 5.24 14.22 -1.80
C PHE A 81 6.07 15.39 -2.36
N GLY A 82 5.43 16.40 -2.95
CA GLY A 82 6.11 17.56 -3.53
C GLY A 82 6.62 18.57 -2.49
N LYS A 83 6.11 18.53 -1.25
CA LYS A 83 6.59 19.38 -0.16
C LYS A 83 7.57 18.56 0.68
N GLY A 84 8.86 18.88 0.62
CA GLY A 84 9.92 18.25 1.44
C GLY A 84 9.82 18.58 2.94
N THR A 85 8.65 18.43 3.55
CA THR A 85 8.32 18.80 4.93
C THR A 85 7.68 17.58 5.60
N PRO A 86 8.08 17.21 6.84
CA PRO A 86 7.81 15.88 7.38
C PRO A 86 6.29 15.68 7.53
N LEU A 87 5.75 14.61 6.93
CA LEU A 87 4.33 14.35 7.01
C LEU A 87 4.02 13.95 8.46
N ALA A 88 2.88 14.40 8.95
CA ALA A 88 2.52 14.28 10.36
C ALA A 88 2.66 12.82 10.84
N ARG A 89 3.27 12.64 12.02
CA ARG A 89 3.41 11.33 12.64
C ARG A 89 2.04 10.75 12.98
N SER A 90 1.96 9.44 12.76
CA SER A 90 0.89 8.49 13.11
C SER A 90 0.27 8.70 14.48
#